data_AF-A0A1F7GH00-F1
#
_entry.id   AF-A0A1F7GH00-F1
#
_cell.length_a   1.000
_cell.length_b   1.000
_cell.length_c   1.000
_cell.angle_alpha   90.00
_cell.angle_beta   90.00
_cell.angle_gamma   90.00
#
_symmetry.space_group_name_H-M   'P 1'
#
loop_
_entity.id
_entity.type
_entity.pdbx_description
1 polymer ?
#
loop_
_entity_poly.entity_id
_entity_poly.type
_entity_poly.pdbx_seq_one_letter_code
_entity_poly.pdbx_strand_id
1 'polypeptide(L)'
;MIPITRIVVKKSDINAVAEVLKSGYLVQGKKVAELEKKFATLCKTKYAVALNSGTAALHTALYACGLGQGDEVITTPFTFVATANSILMVGAKPVFVDIEEKTFNIDPAKIEKAITKRTRAIIAVNMYGQPADYDAIWNIAKKHNLFIIEDAAQSVNATYKKKMSGNLGIVGCFSLYASKNIMSAEGGILTTNDKRMYEKARRFRHHGEDEGKRYHYFDLGYNYRMTDILAALAIGQLKKVKEITKKRQENAK
;
A
#
# COMPACT_ATOMS: atom_id res chain seq x y z
N MET A 1 4.44 -30.70 -11.03
CA MET A 1 4.57 -29.75 -9.90
C MET A 1 3.59 -28.60 -10.13
N ILE A 2 2.72 -28.28 -9.16
CA ILE A 2 1.80 -27.14 -9.24
C ILE A 2 2.50 -25.94 -8.57
N PRO A 3 2.82 -24.86 -9.30
CA PRO A 3 3.47 -23.70 -8.71
C PRO A 3 2.50 -22.89 -7.84
N ILE A 4 3.00 -22.33 -6.73
CA ILE A 4 2.22 -21.45 -5.84
C ILE A 4 1.70 -20.22 -6.59
N THR A 5 2.54 -19.64 -7.47
CA THR A 5 2.19 -18.48 -8.29
C THR A 5 2.67 -18.65 -9.72
N ARG A 6 1.85 -18.24 -10.68
CA ARG A 6 2.21 -18.12 -12.10
C ARG A 6 2.06 -16.67 -12.55
N ILE A 7 3.15 -16.09 -13.04
CA ILE A 7 3.17 -14.72 -13.57
C ILE A 7 2.58 -14.73 -14.98
N VAL A 8 1.62 -13.85 -15.26
CA VAL A 8 0.96 -13.74 -16.57
C VAL A 8 1.16 -12.35 -17.16
N VAL A 9 1.98 -12.29 -18.21
CA VAL A 9 2.20 -11.09 -19.03
C VAL A 9 1.59 -11.36 -20.40
N LYS A 10 0.57 -10.58 -20.80
CA LYS A 10 -0.06 -10.69 -22.13
C LYS A 10 0.74 -9.85 -23.14
N LYS A 11 0.59 -10.14 -24.44
CA LYS A 11 1.20 -9.35 -25.53
C LYS A 11 0.89 -7.85 -25.43
N SER A 12 -0.31 -7.49 -24.98
CA SER A 12 -0.71 -6.10 -24.72
C SER A 12 0.15 -5.42 -23.65
N ASP A 13 0.57 -6.16 -22.62
CA ASP A 13 1.41 -5.64 -21.54
C ASP A 13 2.83 -5.39 -22.05
N ILE A 14 3.36 -6.33 -22.86
CA ILE A 14 4.68 -6.21 -23.52
C ILE A 14 4.71 -4.99 -24.44
N ASN A 15 3.69 -4.82 -25.28
CA ASN A 15 3.60 -3.70 -26.19
C ASN A 15 3.57 -2.35 -25.45
N ALA A 16 2.80 -2.25 -24.36
CA ALA A 16 2.72 -1.04 -23.55
C ALA A 16 4.09 -0.66 -22.94
N VAL A 17 4.87 -1.65 -22.49
CA VAL A 17 6.24 -1.41 -22.01
C VAL A 17 7.17 -1.02 -23.16
N ALA A 18 7.07 -1.70 -24.30
CA ALA A 18 7.88 -1.39 -25.48
C ALA A 18 7.65 0.03 -26.01
N GLU A 19 6.41 0.55 -25.94
CA GLU A 19 6.09 1.95 -26.26
C GLU A 19 6.85 2.93 -25.37
N VAL A 20 6.91 2.68 -24.05
CA VAL A 20 7.69 3.52 -23.12
C VAL A 20 9.17 3.49 -23.47
N LEU A 21 9.73 2.30 -23.72
CA LEU A 21 11.13 2.15 -24.09
C LEU A 21 11.47 2.92 -25.37
N LYS A 22 10.64 2.79 -26.41
CA LYS A 22 10.82 3.53 -27.68
C LYS A 22 10.70 5.04 -27.52
N SER A 23 9.93 5.51 -26.54
CA SER A 23 9.71 6.94 -26.31
C SER A 23 10.89 7.66 -25.65
N GLY A 24 11.79 6.94 -24.97
CA GLY A 24 12.88 7.51 -24.16
C GLY A 24 12.45 8.09 -22.79
N TYR A 25 11.15 8.20 -22.50
CA TYR A 25 10.64 8.67 -21.20
C TYR A 25 10.59 7.53 -20.17
N LEU A 26 11.76 7.12 -19.68
CA LEU A 26 11.90 5.88 -18.91
C LEU A 26 11.60 6.01 -17.41
N VAL A 27 11.82 7.19 -16.83
CA VAL A 27 11.65 7.44 -15.38
C VAL A 27 10.21 7.86 -15.05
N GLN A 28 9.94 8.29 -13.82
CA GLN A 28 8.62 8.75 -13.40
C GLN A 28 8.07 9.84 -14.34
N GLY A 29 6.91 9.59 -14.95
CA GLY A 29 6.28 10.49 -15.92
C GLY A 29 4.78 10.25 -16.10
N LYS A 30 4.35 10.21 -17.36
CA LYS A 30 2.93 10.17 -17.73
C LYS A 30 2.28 8.83 -17.36
N LYS A 31 3.01 7.71 -17.47
CA LYS A 31 2.46 6.39 -17.11
C LYS A 31 2.30 6.23 -15.61
N VAL A 32 3.21 6.77 -14.81
CA VAL A 32 3.03 6.83 -13.35
C VAL A 32 1.79 7.65 -12.99
N ALA A 33 1.60 8.85 -13.57
CA ALA A 33 0.42 9.66 -13.31
C ALA A 33 -0.89 8.97 -13.74
N GLU A 34 -0.88 8.27 -14.89
CA GLU A 34 -2.01 7.46 -15.35
C GLU A 34 -2.32 6.32 -14.36
N LEU A 35 -1.30 5.61 -13.88
CA LEU A 35 -1.45 4.53 -12.91
C LEU A 35 -2.07 5.04 -11.60
N GLU A 36 -1.55 6.14 -11.06
CA GLU A 36 -2.05 6.78 -9.83
C GLU A 36 -3.54 7.10 -9.96
N LYS A 37 -3.96 7.74 -11.06
CA LYS A 37 -5.38 8.04 -11.32
C LYS A 37 -6.25 6.79 -11.36
N LYS A 38 -5.79 5.73 -12.04
CA LYS A 38 -6.54 4.47 -12.13
C LYS A 38 -6.62 3.74 -10.79
N PHE A 39 -5.56 3.75 -9.98
CA PHE A 39 -5.57 3.14 -8.64
C PHE A 39 -6.47 3.89 -7.67
N ALA A 40 -6.44 5.23 -7.68
CA ALA A 40 -7.37 6.04 -6.89
C ALA A 40 -8.83 5.73 -7.27
N THR A 41 -9.11 5.60 -8.57
CA THR A 41 -10.42 5.20 -9.07
C THR A 41 -10.82 3.80 -8.60
N LEU A 42 -9.90 2.81 -8.68
CA LEU A 42 -10.14 1.44 -8.21
C LEU A 42 -10.52 1.42 -6.73
N CYS A 43 -9.74 2.09 -5.88
CA CYS A 43 -9.91 2.08 -4.43
C CYS A 43 -11.01 3.05 -3.96
N LYS A 44 -11.60 3.82 -4.87
CA LYS A 44 -12.55 4.91 -4.56
C LYS A 44 -11.95 5.93 -3.59
N THR A 45 -10.68 6.25 -3.74
CA THR A 45 -9.98 7.30 -2.98
C THR A 45 -9.77 8.54 -3.84
N LYS A 46 -9.53 9.69 -3.21
CA LYS A 46 -9.22 10.94 -3.93
C LYS A 46 -7.83 10.92 -4.55
N TYR A 47 -6.87 10.28 -3.87
CA TYR A 47 -5.47 10.30 -4.26
C TYR A 47 -4.84 8.91 -4.22
N ALA A 48 -3.84 8.74 -5.07
CA ALA A 48 -2.88 7.64 -5.00
C ALA A 48 -1.48 8.14 -5.38
N VAL A 49 -0.44 7.51 -4.83
CA VAL A 49 0.96 7.78 -5.12
C VAL A 49 1.63 6.46 -5.46
N ALA A 50 2.28 6.36 -6.62
CA ALA A 50 3.03 5.17 -7.01
C ALA A 50 4.47 5.23 -6.49
N LEU A 51 4.94 4.13 -5.93
CA LEU A 51 6.28 3.98 -5.34
C LEU A 51 7.00 2.76 -5.92
N ASN A 52 8.30 2.67 -5.71
CA ASN A 52 9.13 1.59 -6.24
C ASN A 52 8.87 0.22 -5.58
N SER A 53 8.19 0.15 -4.42
CA SER A 53 7.91 -1.09 -3.70
C SER A 53 6.75 -0.91 -2.70
N GLY A 54 6.16 -2.03 -2.27
CA GLY A 54 5.16 -2.02 -1.18
C GLY A 54 5.76 -1.60 0.17
N THR A 55 7.03 -1.95 0.43
CA THR A 55 7.76 -1.49 1.62
C THR A 55 7.92 0.02 1.63
N ALA A 56 8.28 0.63 0.49
CA ALA A 56 8.34 2.07 0.36
C ALA A 56 6.96 2.72 0.58
N ALA A 57 5.88 2.09 0.13
CA ALA A 57 4.52 2.57 0.39
C ALA A 57 4.20 2.62 1.89
N LEU A 58 4.50 1.55 2.64
CA LEU A 58 4.31 1.50 4.08
C LEU A 58 5.17 2.52 4.84
N HIS A 59 6.46 2.61 4.49
CA HIS A 59 7.37 3.60 5.07
C HIS A 59 6.85 5.03 4.83
N THR A 60 6.41 5.33 3.60
CA THR A 60 5.84 6.63 3.24
C THR A 60 4.55 6.92 3.99
N ALA A 61 3.69 5.91 4.20
CA ALA A 61 2.44 6.06 4.95
C ALA A 61 2.70 6.43 6.42
N LEU A 62 3.66 5.74 7.06
CA LEU A 62 4.09 6.04 8.43
C LEU A 62 4.65 7.46 8.54
N TYR A 63 5.54 7.85 7.63
CA TYR A 63 6.05 9.22 7.57
C TYR A 63 4.93 10.25 7.36
N ALA A 64 3.97 9.99 6.46
CA ALA A 64 2.87 10.90 6.17
C ALA A 64 1.94 11.11 7.38
N CYS A 65 1.73 10.05 8.17
CA CYS A 65 1.04 10.09 9.46
C CYS A 65 1.87 10.75 10.59
N GLY A 66 3.13 11.11 10.32
CA GLY A 66 4.01 11.79 11.27
C GLY A 66 4.60 10.88 12.34
N LEU A 67 4.66 9.56 12.10
CA LEU A 67 5.27 8.61 13.02
C LEU A 67 6.78 8.77 13.02
N GLY A 68 7.37 8.64 14.20
CA GLY A 68 8.82 8.77 14.39
C GLY A 68 9.36 8.05 15.62
N GLN A 69 10.56 8.47 16.01
CA GLN A 69 11.23 7.98 17.21
C GLN A 69 10.36 8.19 18.46
N GLY A 70 10.23 7.13 19.26
CA GLY A 70 9.47 7.14 20.51
C GLY A 70 7.99 6.79 20.35
N ASP A 71 7.47 6.70 19.13
CA ASP A 71 6.11 6.22 18.88
C ASP A 71 6.05 4.69 18.88
N GLU A 72 4.89 4.16 19.25
CA GLU A 72 4.55 2.75 19.13
C GLU A 72 3.47 2.54 18.05
N VAL A 73 3.67 1.52 17.23
CA VAL A 73 2.74 1.14 16.17
C VAL A 73 2.32 -0.31 16.38
N ILE A 74 1.01 -0.52 16.59
CA ILE A 74 0.45 -1.85 16.77
C ILE A 74 0.34 -2.54 15.42
N THR A 75 0.78 -3.79 15.34
CA THR A 75 0.54 -4.68 14.19
C THR A 75 0.58 -6.13 14.66
N THR A 76 0.60 -7.09 13.73
CA THR A 76 0.71 -8.52 14.05
C THR A 76 2.05 -9.11 13.60
N PRO A 77 2.63 -10.08 14.33
CA PRO A 77 3.84 -10.78 13.88
C PRO A 77 3.54 -11.76 12.73
N PHE A 78 2.26 -12.15 12.54
CA PHE A 78 1.82 -12.96 11.41
C PHE A 78 1.61 -12.06 10.18
N THR A 79 2.70 -11.59 9.59
CA THR A 79 2.69 -10.76 8.38
C THR A 79 3.99 -10.90 7.60
N PHE A 80 4.05 -10.30 6.41
CA PHE A 80 5.32 -10.14 5.73
C PHE A 80 6.19 -9.10 6.47
N VAL A 81 7.48 -9.39 6.64
CA VAL A 81 8.41 -8.61 7.48
C VAL A 81 8.47 -7.11 7.13
N ALA A 82 8.13 -6.72 5.90
CA ALA A 82 8.06 -5.32 5.49
C ALA A 82 7.13 -4.46 6.38
N THR A 83 6.04 -5.03 6.90
CA THR A 83 5.14 -4.33 7.82
C THR A 83 5.91 -3.86 9.06
N ALA A 84 6.60 -4.76 9.76
CA ALA A 84 7.41 -4.41 10.93
C ALA A 84 8.65 -3.57 10.58
N ASN A 85 9.34 -3.89 9.47
CA ASN A 85 10.52 -3.15 9.05
C ASN A 85 10.20 -1.68 8.74
N SER A 86 9.04 -1.40 8.13
CA SER A 86 8.63 -0.03 7.84
C SER A 86 8.40 0.81 9.11
N ILE A 87 7.93 0.21 10.19
CA ILE A 87 7.81 0.83 11.52
C ILE A 87 9.20 1.19 12.06
N LEU A 88 10.16 0.27 11.95
CA LEU A 88 11.54 0.50 12.36
C LEU A 88 12.24 1.57 11.50
N MET A 89 11.92 1.64 10.20
CA MET A 89 12.50 2.62 9.28
C MET A 89 12.19 4.08 9.65
N VAL A 90 11.03 4.35 10.27
CA VAL A 90 10.71 5.68 10.83
C VAL A 90 11.25 5.89 12.26
N GLY A 91 11.92 4.89 12.84
CA GLY A 91 12.41 4.92 14.23
C GLY A 91 11.35 4.60 15.28
N ALA A 92 10.14 4.21 14.88
CA ALA A 92 9.08 3.79 15.79
C ALA A 92 9.28 2.33 16.25
N LYS A 93 8.56 1.94 17.31
CA LYS A 93 8.61 0.58 17.86
C LYS A 93 7.38 -0.23 17.43
N PRO A 94 7.53 -1.40 16.79
CA PRO A 94 6.41 -2.31 16.56
C PRO A 94 5.94 -2.92 17.88
N VAL A 95 4.62 -2.93 18.09
CA VAL A 95 3.97 -3.62 19.20
C VAL A 95 3.09 -4.72 18.61
N PHE A 96 3.39 -5.96 18.97
CA PHE A 96 2.75 -7.12 18.38
C PHE A 96 1.48 -7.52 19.13
N VAL A 97 0.40 -7.68 18.36
CA VAL A 97 -0.88 -8.23 18.78
C VAL A 97 -1.15 -9.48 17.95
N ASP A 98 -1.64 -10.49 18.64
CA ASP A 98 -1.91 -11.81 18.07
C ASP A 98 -3.08 -11.78 17.06
N ILE A 99 -3.25 -12.84 16.29
CA ILE A 99 -4.27 -12.99 15.25
C ILE A 99 -5.50 -13.76 15.73
N GLU A 100 -6.58 -13.69 14.95
CA GLU A 100 -7.65 -14.68 14.99
C GLU A 100 -7.29 -15.88 14.11
N GLU A 101 -7.39 -17.10 14.63
CA GLU A 101 -7.02 -18.33 13.90
C GLU A 101 -7.85 -18.54 12.61
N LYS A 102 -9.10 -18.04 12.57
CA LYS A 102 -10.00 -18.22 11.43
C LYS A 102 -9.71 -17.30 10.25
N THR A 103 -9.21 -16.09 10.53
CA THR A 103 -9.02 -15.04 9.51
C THR A 103 -7.56 -14.77 9.23
N PHE A 104 -6.66 -15.18 10.15
CA PHE A 104 -5.24 -14.82 10.19
C PHE A 104 -4.96 -13.31 10.26
N ASN A 105 -6.01 -12.49 10.47
CA ASN A 105 -5.88 -11.07 10.67
C ASN A 105 -5.71 -10.76 12.16
N ILE A 106 -5.17 -9.57 12.46
CA ILE A 106 -5.01 -9.08 13.84
C ILE A 106 -6.34 -9.18 14.62
N ASP A 107 -6.29 -9.73 15.84
CA ASP A 107 -7.44 -9.89 16.72
C ASP A 107 -7.81 -8.56 17.39
N PRO A 108 -8.95 -7.91 17.02
CA PRO A 108 -9.34 -6.63 17.60
C PRO A 108 -9.54 -6.70 19.12
N ALA A 109 -9.97 -7.84 19.67
CA ALA A 109 -10.21 -8.00 21.10
C ALA A 109 -8.92 -7.94 21.93
N LYS A 110 -7.76 -8.16 21.30
CA LYS A 110 -6.44 -8.09 21.94
C LYS A 110 -5.75 -6.74 21.77
N ILE A 111 -6.23 -5.85 20.89
CA ILE A 111 -5.58 -4.57 20.58
C ILE A 111 -5.55 -3.63 21.79
N GLU A 112 -6.68 -3.41 22.48
CA GLU A 112 -6.75 -2.42 23.56
C GLU A 112 -5.74 -2.69 24.68
N LYS A 113 -5.44 -3.97 24.97
CA LYS A 113 -4.46 -4.38 25.99
C LYS A 113 -3.02 -4.00 25.63
N ALA A 114 -2.73 -3.81 24.34
CA ALA A 114 -1.41 -3.43 23.85
C ALA A 114 -1.21 -1.91 23.73
N ILE A 115 -2.27 -1.11 23.94
CA ILE A 115 -2.20 0.35 23.83
C ILE A 115 -1.46 0.94 25.04
N THR A 116 -0.53 1.84 24.75
CA THR A 116 0.17 2.66 25.74
C THR A 116 0.03 4.15 25.39
N LYS A 117 0.57 5.03 26.24
CA LYS A 117 0.66 6.48 25.94
C LYS A 117 1.53 6.79 24.71
N ARG A 118 2.37 5.85 24.26
CA ARG A 118 3.21 5.99 23.06
C ARG A 118 2.54 5.46 21.80
N THR A 119 1.43 4.73 21.91
CA THR A 119 0.74 4.21 20.73
C THR A 119 0.19 5.36 19.90
N ARG A 120 0.42 5.30 18.58
CA ARG A 120 -0.04 6.33 17.62
C ARG A 120 -0.80 5.76 16.44
N ALA A 121 -0.52 4.51 16.07
CA ALA A 121 -1.14 3.91 14.90
C ALA A 121 -1.32 2.40 15.07
N ILE A 122 -2.25 1.87 14.28
CA ILE A 122 -2.45 0.44 14.04
C ILE A 122 -2.18 0.20 12.54
N ILE A 123 -1.27 -0.71 12.21
CA ILE A 123 -1.17 -1.27 10.86
C ILE A 123 -1.96 -2.57 10.81
N ALA A 124 -3.13 -2.51 10.16
CA ALA A 124 -3.97 -3.67 9.91
C ALA A 124 -3.60 -4.28 8.56
N VAL A 125 -3.15 -5.53 8.58
CA VAL A 125 -2.77 -6.30 7.39
C VAL A 125 -4.00 -7.07 6.90
N ASN A 126 -4.31 -6.97 5.61
CA ASN A 126 -5.37 -7.75 4.99
C ASN A 126 -4.80 -9.09 4.49
N MET A 127 -4.69 -10.04 5.40
CA MET A 127 -3.98 -11.29 5.17
C MET A 127 -4.63 -12.10 4.04
N TYR A 128 -3.80 -12.61 3.12
CA TYR A 128 -4.20 -13.47 2.00
C TYR A 128 -5.32 -12.91 1.10
N GLY A 129 -5.53 -11.59 1.14
CA GLY A 129 -6.57 -10.91 0.38
C GLY A 129 -7.89 -10.72 1.12
N GLN A 130 -7.99 -11.15 2.38
CA GLN A 130 -9.14 -10.95 3.25
C GLN A 130 -8.94 -9.70 4.12
N PRO A 131 -9.83 -8.69 4.01
CA PRO A 131 -9.78 -7.54 4.91
C PRO A 131 -10.00 -7.92 6.38
N ALA A 132 -9.28 -7.26 7.29
CA ALA A 132 -9.50 -7.36 8.74
C ALA A 132 -10.86 -6.77 9.17
N ASP A 133 -11.25 -6.95 10.43
CA ASP A 133 -12.47 -6.30 10.98
C ASP A 133 -12.22 -4.80 11.21
N TYR A 134 -12.36 -4.03 10.13
CA TYR A 134 -12.17 -2.58 10.19
C TYR A 134 -13.21 -1.86 11.03
N ASP A 135 -14.39 -2.42 11.29
CA ASP A 135 -15.37 -1.74 12.14
C ASP A 135 -14.90 -1.79 13.60
N ALA A 136 -14.47 -2.97 14.07
CA ALA A 136 -13.88 -3.12 15.40
C ALA A 136 -12.60 -2.28 15.56
N ILE A 137 -11.71 -2.33 14.57
CA ILE A 137 -10.45 -1.58 14.59
C ILE A 137 -10.71 -0.06 14.60
N TRP A 138 -11.67 0.46 13.81
CA TRP A 138 -12.03 1.88 13.84
C TRP A 138 -12.64 2.31 15.17
N ASN A 139 -13.46 1.46 15.80
CA ASN A 139 -14.02 1.78 17.11
C ASN A 139 -12.92 1.98 18.17
N ILE A 140 -11.92 1.08 18.19
CA ILE A 140 -10.76 1.19 19.07
C ILE A 140 -9.92 2.41 18.72
N ALA A 141 -9.59 2.60 17.43
CA ALA A 141 -8.74 3.70 16.99
C ALA A 141 -9.35 5.07 17.32
N LYS A 142 -10.67 5.25 17.16
CA LYS A 142 -11.36 6.50 17.52
C LYS A 142 -11.31 6.78 19.01
N LYS A 143 -11.55 5.78 19.85
CA LYS A 143 -11.51 5.90 21.32
C LYS A 143 -10.14 6.34 21.81
N HIS A 144 -9.07 5.93 21.14
CA HIS A 144 -7.68 6.19 21.52
C HIS A 144 -6.94 7.21 20.63
N ASN A 145 -7.65 7.87 19.70
CA ASN A 145 -7.10 8.82 18.74
C ASN A 145 -5.88 8.26 17.95
N LEU A 146 -6.01 7.03 17.43
CA LEU A 146 -4.98 6.34 16.67
C LEU A 146 -5.23 6.43 15.16
N PHE A 147 -4.16 6.48 14.37
CA PHE A 147 -4.25 6.29 12.92
C PHE A 147 -4.43 4.81 12.57
N ILE A 148 -5.11 4.53 11.46
CA ILE A 148 -5.19 3.18 10.88
C ILE A 148 -4.53 3.21 9.52
N ILE A 149 -3.40 2.50 9.40
CA ILE A 149 -2.74 2.24 8.12
C ILE A 149 -3.17 0.84 7.67
N GLU A 150 -3.69 0.75 6.46
CA GLU A 150 -4.06 -0.50 5.83
C GLU A 150 -2.86 -1.05 5.04
N ASP A 151 -2.31 -2.19 5.46
CA ASP A 151 -1.41 -2.98 4.63
C ASP A 151 -2.26 -3.90 3.74
N ALA A 152 -2.60 -3.36 2.57
CA ALA A 152 -3.36 -4.02 1.53
C ALA A 152 -2.46 -4.70 0.49
N ALA A 153 -1.21 -5.03 0.83
CA ALA A 153 -0.26 -5.63 -0.10
C ALA A 153 -0.72 -6.98 -0.68
N GLN A 154 -1.79 -7.59 -0.14
CA GLN A 154 -2.34 -8.86 -0.61
C GLN A 154 -3.81 -8.77 -1.04
N SER A 155 -4.45 -7.60 -0.94
CA SER A 155 -5.92 -7.44 -1.02
C SER A 155 -6.38 -6.47 -2.10
N VAL A 156 -5.61 -6.30 -3.18
CA VAL A 156 -6.06 -5.50 -4.34
C VAL A 156 -7.42 -5.99 -4.84
N ASN A 157 -8.35 -5.04 -5.01
CA ASN A 157 -9.74 -5.29 -5.42
C ASN A 157 -10.59 -6.12 -4.43
N ALA A 158 -10.13 -6.34 -3.20
CA ALA A 158 -10.96 -6.86 -2.12
C ALA A 158 -11.91 -5.78 -1.58
N THR A 159 -12.97 -6.22 -0.87
CA THR A 159 -13.93 -5.31 -0.25
C THR A 159 -14.29 -5.76 1.15
N TYR A 160 -14.45 -4.80 2.07
CA TYR A 160 -15.03 -4.99 3.39
C TYR A 160 -16.34 -4.20 3.47
N LYS A 161 -17.47 -4.89 3.70
CA LYS A 161 -18.81 -4.26 3.75
C LYS A 161 -19.07 -3.23 2.64
N LYS A 162 -18.76 -3.61 1.39
CA LYS A 162 -18.85 -2.78 0.15
C LYS A 162 -17.84 -1.63 0.02
N LYS A 163 -16.99 -1.38 1.01
CA LYS A 163 -15.87 -0.44 0.94
C LYS A 163 -14.64 -1.14 0.36
N MET A 164 -13.92 -0.47 -0.54
CA MET A 164 -12.76 -1.04 -1.21
C MET A 164 -11.56 -1.12 -0.27
N SER A 165 -10.78 -2.20 -0.38
CA SER A 165 -9.41 -2.21 0.15
C SER A 165 -8.59 -1.07 -0.47
N GLY A 166 -7.69 -0.49 0.31
CA GLY A 166 -6.98 0.77 0.02
C GLY A 166 -7.73 2.01 0.51
N ASN A 167 -8.95 1.83 1.01
CA ASN A 167 -9.81 2.89 1.52
C ASN A 167 -10.45 2.47 2.86
N LEU A 168 -9.91 1.48 3.55
CA LEU A 168 -10.45 1.01 4.81
C LEU A 168 -9.84 1.78 5.98
N GLY A 169 -8.54 2.10 5.94
CA GLY A 169 -7.85 3.00 6.86
C GLY A 169 -7.82 4.47 6.41
N ILE A 170 -6.95 5.28 7.06
CA ILE A 170 -6.65 6.67 6.63
C ILE A 170 -5.67 6.71 5.45
N VAL A 171 -4.81 5.69 5.36
CA VAL A 171 -3.90 5.42 4.25
C VAL A 171 -3.92 3.93 3.95
N GLY A 172 -3.97 3.55 2.67
CA GLY A 172 -3.81 2.18 2.21
C GLY A 172 -2.50 1.99 1.45
N CYS A 173 -1.86 0.83 1.62
CA CYS A 173 -0.58 0.49 1.00
C CYS A 173 -0.71 -0.82 0.21
N PHE A 174 -0.31 -0.82 -1.05
CA PHE A 174 -0.30 -2.00 -1.91
C PHE A 174 1.12 -2.34 -2.35
N SER A 175 1.32 -3.61 -2.67
CA SER A 175 2.51 -4.11 -3.37
C SER A 175 2.11 -4.53 -4.79
N LEU A 176 2.97 -4.20 -5.75
CA LEU A 176 2.91 -4.65 -7.14
C LEU A 176 4.08 -5.59 -7.45
N TYR A 177 4.61 -6.28 -6.44
CA TYR A 177 5.62 -7.30 -6.61
C TYR A 177 5.13 -8.42 -7.54
N ALA A 178 6.06 -9.09 -8.22
CA ALA A 178 5.77 -10.06 -9.29
C ALA A 178 4.74 -11.15 -8.93
N SER A 179 4.68 -11.58 -7.67
CA SER A 179 3.75 -12.62 -7.22
C SER A 179 2.35 -12.13 -6.84
N LYS A 180 2.11 -10.82 -6.84
CA LYS A 180 0.83 -10.22 -6.45
C LYS A 180 -0.25 -10.42 -7.52
N ASN A 181 -1.52 -10.28 -7.12
CA ASN A 181 -2.66 -10.44 -8.03
C ASN A 181 -2.61 -9.46 -9.22
N ILE A 182 -2.05 -8.27 -8.98
CA ILE A 182 -1.69 -7.26 -9.98
C ILE A 182 -0.25 -6.88 -9.70
N MET A 183 0.59 -6.82 -10.74
CA MET A 183 2.03 -6.69 -10.58
C MET A 183 2.67 -5.78 -11.63
N SER A 184 3.88 -5.33 -11.33
CA SER A 184 4.75 -4.56 -12.22
C SER A 184 6.21 -4.98 -12.08
N ALA A 185 6.46 -6.27 -11.85
CA ALA A 185 7.72 -6.82 -11.34
C ALA A 185 8.07 -6.31 -9.93
N GLU A 186 8.33 -5.02 -9.79
CA GLU A 186 8.45 -4.29 -8.52
C GLU A 186 7.50 -3.10 -8.51
N GLY A 187 7.09 -2.68 -7.31
CA GLY A 187 6.23 -1.51 -7.17
C GLY A 187 5.38 -1.52 -5.90
N GLY A 188 4.86 -0.35 -5.58
CA GLY A 188 3.85 -0.18 -4.55
C GLY A 188 2.97 1.02 -4.83
N ILE A 189 1.83 1.09 -4.16
CA ILE A 189 0.90 2.20 -4.25
C ILE A 189 0.49 2.61 -2.85
N LEU A 190 0.48 3.91 -2.58
CA LEU A 190 -0.18 4.51 -1.42
C LEU A 190 -1.50 5.13 -1.87
N THR A 191 -2.60 4.91 -1.16
CA THR A 191 -3.90 5.55 -1.39
C THR A 191 -4.36 6.32 -0.17
N THR A 192 -4.98 7.48 -0.37
CA THR A 192 -5.56 8.28 0.73
C THR A 192 -6.63 9.24 0.22
N ASN A 193 -7.45 9.73 1.14
CA ASN A 193 -8.38 10.84 0.90
C ASN A 193 -7.89 12.18 1.47
N ASP A 194 -6.78 12.17 2.22
CA ASP A 194 -6.20 13.35 2.84
C ASP A 194 -5.18 14.00 1.90
N LYS A 195 -5.42 15.27 1.56
CA LYS A 195 -4.56 16.03 0.64
C LYS A 195 -3.17 16.29 1.23
N ARG A 196 -3.07 16.53 2.55
CA ARG A 196 -1.80 16.79 3.23
C ARG A 196 -0.93 15.54 3.23
N MET A 197 -1.53 14.36 3.48
CA MET A 197 -0.81 13.08 3.41
C MET A 197 -0.36 12.77 1.98
N TYR A 198 -1.21 13.03 0.98
CA TYR A 198 -0.87 12.88 -0.43
C TYR A 198 0.34 13.74 -0.83
N GLU A 199 0.36 15.02 -0.45
CA GLU A 199 1.46 15.94 -0.75
C GLU A 199 2.76 15.53 -0.04
N LYS A 200 2.68 15.15 1.26
CA LYS A 200 3.83 14.59 1.99
C LYS A 200 4.39 13.35 1.31
N ALA A 201 3.53 12.43 0.89
CA ALA A 201 3.93 11.19 0.25
C ALA A 201 4.65 11.44 -1.09
N ARG A 202 4.20 12.41 -1.89
CA ARG A 202 4.84 12.75 -3.16
C ARG A 202 6.22 13.38 -2.97
N ARG A 203 6.37 14.29 -2.00
CA ARG A 203 7.68 14.87 -1.64
C ARG A 203 8.61 13.80 -1.09
N PHE A 204 8.15 12.99 -0.14
CA PHE A 204 8.94 11.93 0.49
C PHE A 204 9.46 10.91 -0.53
N ARG A 205 8.67 10.60 -1.57
CA ARG A 205 9.08 9.75 -2.68
C ARG A 205 10.19 10.34 -3.56
N HIS A 206 10.31 11.66 -3.61
CA HIS A 206 11.20 12.41 -4.49
C HIS A 206 12.17 13.26 -3.66
N HIS A 207 12.98 12.62 -2.80
CA HIS A 207 14.05 13.27 -2.04
C HIS A 207 13.61 14.44 -1.13
N GLY A 208 12.31 14.60 -0.86
CA GLY A 208 11.78 15.72 -0.09
C GLY A 208 11.75 17.05 -0.86
N GLU A 209 11.86 16.98 -2.20
CA GLU A 209 11.84 18.15 -3.09
C GLU A 209 10.48 18.85 -3.06
N ASP A 210 10.48 20.18 -3.12
CA ASP A 210 9.31 21.00 -3.36
C ASP A 210 8.76 20.76 -4.77
N GLU A 211 7.47 20.49 -4.86
CA GLU A 211 6.82 20.35 -6.16
C GLU A 211 6.72 21.68 -6.92
N GLY A 212 6.74 22.82 -6.21
CA GLY A 212 6.69 24.15 -6.81
C GLY A 212 8.06 24.74 -7.15
N LYS A 213 9.14 24.18 -6.62
CA LYS A 213 10.50 24.75 -6.73
C LYS A 213 11.54 23.64 -6.91
N ARG A 214 11.90 23.40 -8.17
CA ARG A 214 12.91 22.42 -8.54
C ARG A 214 14.25 22.70 -7.83
N TYR A 215 14.87 21.66 -7.30
CA TYR A 215 16.09 21.66 -6.50
C TYR A 215 16.00 22.34 -5.12
N HIS A 216 14.79 22.61 -4.63
CA HIS A 216 14.57 23.02 -3.24
C HIS A 216 14.04 21.84 -2.43
N TYR A 217 14.68 21.53 -1.31
CA TYR A 217 14.32 20.38 -0.46
C TYR A 217 13.81 20.88 0.90
N PHE A 218 12.56 20.53 1.21
CA PHE A 218 11.85 20.99 2.41
C PHE A 218 11.90 19.97 3.53
N ASP A 219 11.86 18.70 3.16
CA ASP A 219 11.75 17.55 4.07
C ASP A 219 12.90 16.58 3.78
N LEU A 220 13.22 15.70 4.74
CA LEU A 220 13.95 14.48 4.39
C LEU A 220 13.06 13.62 3.48
N GLY A 221 13.62 13.09 2.41
CA GLY A 221 12.94 12.11 1.57
C GLY A 221 13.88 11.08 0.98
N TYR A 222 13.31 10.15 0.23
CA TYR A 222 14.00 9.02 -0.39
C TYR A 222 13.81 9.04 -1.90
N ASN A 223 14.59 8.22 -2.61
CA ASN A 223 14.30 7.92 -4.01
C ASN A 223 13.38 6.70 -4.09
N TYR A 224 12.08 6.90 -3.89
CA TYR A 224 11.07 5.85 -3.99
C TYR A 224 10.25 5.94 -5.27
N ARG A 225 10.72 6.69 -6.27
CA ARG A 225 10.02 6.87 -7.54
C ARG A 225 9.80 5.54 -8.27
N MET A 226 8.57 5.32 -8.74
CA MET A 226 8.29 4.30 -9.76
C MET A 226 8.67 4.85 -11.15
N THR A 227 9.08 3.98 -12.06
CA THR A 227 9.38 4.34 -13.46
C THR A 227 8.16 4.18 -14.36
N ASP A 228 8.10 4.92 -15.47
CA ASP A 228 7.02 4.76 -16.46
C ASP A 228 7.02 3.36 -17.10
N ILE A 229 8.17 2.68 -17.12
CA ILE A 229 8.31 1.29 -17.56
C ILE A 229 7.45 0.36 -16.69
N LEU A 230 7.66 0.39 -15.38
CA LEU A 230 6.91 -0.48 -14.45
C LEU A 230 5.44 -0.04 -14.35
N ALA A 231 5.18 1.27 -14.44
CA ALA A 231 3.81 1.78 -14.45
C ALA A 231 3.00 1.31 -15.67
N ALA A 232 3.61 1.27 -16.86
CA ALA A 232 2.94 0.76 -18.06
C ALA A 232 2.53 -0.72 -17.90
N LEU A 233 3.39 -1.54 -17.30
CA LEU A 233 3.07 -2.93 -16.97
C LEU A 233 1.92 -3.03 -15.95
N ALA A 234 1.97 -2.23 -14.87
CA ALA A 234 0.91 -2.19 -13.87
C ALA A 234 -0.45 -1.79 -14.47
N ILE A 235 -0.48 -0.80 -15.36
CA ILE A 235 -1.71 -0.35 -16.05
C ILE A 235 -2.30 -1.49 -16.88
N GLY A 236 -1.47 -2.25 -17.59
CA GLY A 236 -1.89 -3.44 -18.34
C GLY A 236 -2.51 -4.50 -17.43
N GLN A 237 -1.88 -4.79 -16.29
CA GLN A 237 -2.41 -5.71 -15.28
C GLN A 237 -3.74 -5.22 -14.69
N LEU A 238 -3.84 -3.93 -14.34
CA LEU A 238 -5.01 -3.33 -13.71
C LEU A 238 -6.29 -3.45 -14.58
N LYS A 239 -6.17 -3.42 -15.91
CA LYS A 239 -7.32 -3.66 -16.83
C LYS A 239 -7.98 -5.03 -16.61
N LYS A 240 -7.22 -6.01 -16.10
CA LYS A 240 -7.64 -7.41 -15.90
C LYS A 240 -8.01 -7.70 -14.44
N VAL A 241 -7.97 -6.72 -13.53
CA VAL A 241 -8.10 -6.96 -12.08
C VAL A 241 -9.39 -7.66 -11.69
N LYS A 242 -10.51 -7.31 -12.32
CA LYS A 242 -11.82 -7.93 -12.05
C LYS A 242 -11.86 -9.39 -12.51
N GLU A 243 -11.32 -9.66 -13.70
CA GLU A 243 -11.20 -11.03 -14.26
C GLU A 243 -10.34 -11.91 -13.36
N ILE A 244 -9.15 -11.42 -12.98
CA ILE A 244 -8.22 -12.13 -12.10
C ILE A 244 -8.85 -12.41 -10.72
N THR A 245 -9.53 -11.40 -10.14
CA THR A 245 -10.20 -11.55 -8.85
C THR A 245 -11.31 -12.60 -8.93
N LYS A 246 -12.17 -12.54 -9.95
CA LYS A 246 -13.25 -13.50 -10.15
C LYS A 246 -12.70 -14.92 -10.26
N LYS A 247 -11.65 -15.13 -11.07
CA LYS A 247 -11.06 -16.46 -11.25
C LYS A 247 -10.48 -17.02 -9.95
N ARG A 248 -9.85 -16.18 -9.13
CA ARG A 248 -9.34 -16.58 -7.81
C ARG A 248 -10.46 -16.93 -6.83
N GLN A 249 -11.56 -16.18 -6.84
CA GLN A 249 -12.74 -16.48 -6.04
C GLN A 249 -13.41 -17.79 -6.47
N GLU A 250 -13.46 -18.10 -7.76
CA GLU A 250 -13.96 -19.40 -8.26
C GLU A 250 -13.11 -20.57 -7.78
N ASN A 251 -11.78 -20.43 -7.77
CA ASN A 251 -10.87 -21.49 -7.32
C ASN A 251 -10.88 -21.70 -5.79
N ALA A 252 -11.32 -20.70 -5.02
CA ALA A 252 -11.35 -20.76 -3.55
C ALA A 252 -12.66 -21.37 -3.00
N LYS A 253 -13.65 -21.60 -3.86
CA LYS A 253 -14.89 -22.31 -3.53
C LYS A 253 -14.67 -23.81 -3.65
#